data_AF-A0A177FK75-F1
#
_entry.id   AF-A0A177FK75-F1
#
_cell.length_a   1.000
_cell.length_b   1.000
_cell.length_c   1.000
_cell.angle_alpha   90.00
_cell.angle_beta   90.00
_cell.angle_gamma   90.00
#
_symmetry.space_group_name_H-M   'P 1'
#
loop_
_entity.id
_entity.type
_entity.pdbx_description
1 polymer ?
#
loop_
_entity_poly.entity_id
_entity_poly.type
_entity_poly.pdbx_seq_one_letter_code
_entity_poly.pdbx_strand_id
1 'polypeptide(L)'
;MKFGQDFEAALARGEYPPEWVNSAISYKKLKKCIKRVQQELLSLGLDKETLDALWKHVGSGDSDADGRISDGLLQYTVEDGETVNFTPKLTIVVDPHDGSPLDAWLSPDTRRILRRLARSSNPSIDHNQRQDESPHGRTRLYNHRNSESGQSLDNEDGHPLNTVEVPLTADSEFFQTLRRELACLDDLQQAEYARLKEEIARLGTQLRALRASKSRRSKKEVEAWRRIFELYTDAEVFLSSHEADAGARDATHAQNQFQVFNDSLAAHQKKTVVKLGQEANVALSRFLQINVNLLRLIRFQEINRTALNKIMKKFDKRTALHAKSSVARSLTKTSPFMVEDLAKATCFTISEEVLSIIPQLNDYLCPICFSISWKPVKLRCGHLFCIRCMVVLQREEKDHCPLCREEVVMEATEKNIDQALVKFLKSNFKTDVREKQRQNEIAAGIDQWGAAYEHAQMQKCIVIQTVVSFAGLYTIIIPILRKANINPSNEVAFYSMLVSSLVTAALGIIVYHFQTRTSLILNFLSSIAQLFATLQLVEDAGKQITTQHMEISHQRSEIGFLEREVVDLRAALDNGSPAR
;
A
#
# COMPACT_ATOMS: atom_id res chain seq x y z
N MET A 1 -6.61 34.36 -11.96
CA MET A 1 -7.01 33.53 -13.13
C MET A 1 -6.27 32.20 -13.22
N LYS A 2 -5.14 32.04 -12.51
CA LYS A 2 -4.23 30.88 -12.53
C LYS A 2 -4.88 29.48 -12.39
N PHE A 3 -5.69 29.25 -11.35
CA PHE A 3 -6.14 27.88 -11.01
C PHE A 3 -6.86 27.11 -12.13
N GLY A 4 -7.70 27.77 -12.95
CA GLY A 4 -8.41 27.06 -14.02
C GLY A 4 -7.46 26.58 -15.13
N GLN A 5 -6.40 27.34 -15.41
CA GLN A 5 -5.33 26.94 -16.33
C GLN A 5 -4.42 25.90 -15.67
N ASP A 6 -4.11 26.07 -14.38
CA ASP A 6 -3.31 25.11 -13.61
C ASP A 6 -3.99 23.73 -13.53
N PHE A 7 -5.32 23.70 -13.40
CA PHE A 7 -6.14 22.48 -13.36
C PHE A 7 -6.10 21.73 -14.70
N GLU A 8 -6.34 22.42 -15.81
CA GLU A 8 -6.24 21.82 -17.15
C GLU A 8 -4.80 21.37 -17.46
N ALA A 9 -3.81 22.17 -17.08
CA ALA A 9 -2.41 21.78 -17.20
C ALA A 9 -2.07 20.57 -16.34
N ALA A 10 -2.67 20.43 -15.15
CA ALA A 10 -2.49 19.25 -14.30
C ALA A 10 -3.14 18.00 -14.89
N LEU A 11 -4.30 18.11 -15.53
CA LEU A 11 -4.93 17.02 -16.28
C LEU A 11 -4.10 16.64 -17.51
N ALA A 12 -3.57 17.62 -18.26
CA ALA A 12 -2.73 17.37 -19.43
C ALA A 12 -1.38 16.72 -19.07
N ARG A 13 -0.77 17.10 -17.93
CA ARG A 13 0.50 16.53 -17.46
C ARG A 13 0.39 15.14 -16.85
N GLY A 14 -0.80 14.75 -16.38
CA GLY A 14 -0.96 13.55 -15.53
C GLY A 14 -1.06 12.21 -16.26
N GLU A 15 -0.83 12.16 -17.57
CA GLU A 15 -0.96 10.94 -18.40
C GLU A 15 -2.27 10.18 -18.15
N TYR A 16 -3.38 10.91 -18.00
CA TYR A 16 -4.70 10.30 -17.79
C TYR A 16 -5.29 9.85 -19.13
N PRO A 17 -6.05 8.73 -19.14
CA PRO A 17 -6.84 8.34 -20.31
C PRO A 17 -7.80 9.46 -20.74
N PRO A 18 -8.10 9.59 -22.04
CA PRO A 18 -9.01 10.62 -22.54
C PRO A 18 -10.39 10.57 -21.86
N GLU A 19 -10.88 9.37 -21.56
CA GLU A 19 -12.15 9.15 -20.86
C GLU A 19 -12.18 9.75 -19.45
N TRP A 20 -11.05 9.72 -18.73
CA TRP A 20 -10.91 10.35 -17.41
C TRP A 20 -10.94 11.87 -17.54
N VAL A 21 -10.19 12.43 -18.49
CA VAL A 21 -10.14 13.88 -18.71
C VAL A 21 -11.51 14.42 -19.11
N ASN A 22 -12.26 13.68 -19.94
CA ASN A 22 -13.62 14.05 -20.34
C ASN A 22 -14.64 13.98 -19.20
N SER A 23 -14.41 13.11 -18.21
CA SER A 23 -15.25 12.95 -17.03
C SER A 23 -14.86 13.94 -15.91
N ALA A 24 -13.73 14.63 -16.02
CA ALA A 24 -13.28 15.59 -15.02
C ALA A 24 -14.19 16.82 -14.90
N ILE A 25 -14.19 17.46 -13.73
CA ILE A 25 -14.99 18.67 -13.47
C ILE A 25 -14.64 19.77 -14.49
N SER A 26 -15.65 20.26 -15.21
CA SER A 26 -15.49 21.31 -16.22
C SER A 26 -15.44 22.69 -15.57
N TYR A 27 -14.33 22.98 -14.87
CA TYR A 27 -14.14 24.20 -14.08
C TYR A 27 -14.44 25.50 -14.85
N LYS A 28 -14.06 25.57 -16.14
CA LYS A 28 -14.34 26.74 -17.00
C LYS A 28 -15.84 26.89 -17.31
N LYS A 29 -16.54 25.79 -17.58
CA LYS A 29 -17.98 25.77 -17.88
C LYS A 29 -18.77 26.22 -16.65
N LEU A 30 -18.52 25.60 -15.50
CA LEU A 30 -19.13 25.97 -14.22
C LEU A 30 -18.87 27.44 -13.84
N LYS A 31 -17.66 27.96 -14.11
CA LYS A 31 -17.35 29.38 -13.89
C LYS A 31 -18.17 30.32 -14.79
N LYS A 32 -18.54 29.91 -16.00
CA LYS A 32 -19.45 30.69 -16.86
C LYS A 32 -20.86 30.69 -16.29
N CYS A 33 -21.35 29.56 -15.80
CA CYS A 33 -22.65 29.49 -15.13
C CYS A 33 -22.70 30.42 -13.90
N ILE A 34 -21.66 30.42 -13.04
CA ILE A 34 -21.58 31.35 -11.90
C ILE A 34 -21.71 32.82 -12.30
N LYS A 35 -21.13 33.22 -13.44
CA LYS A 35 -21.28 34.60 -13.94
C LYS A 35 -22.72 34.92 -14.34
N ARG A 36 -23.44 33.94 -14.91
CA ARG A 36 -24.86 34.10 -15.26
C ARG A 36 -25.74 34.19 -14.01
N VAL A 37 -25.48 33.37 -12.98
CA VAL A 37 -26.15 33.50 -11.67
C VAL A 37 -25.94 34.89 -11.10
N GLN A 38 -24.70 35.39 -11.13
CA GLN A 38 -24.39 36.73 -10.66
C GLN A 38 -25.15 37.81 -11.44
N GLN A 39 -25.28 37.68 -12.76
CA GLN A 39 -26.04 38.61 -13.60
C GLN A 39 -27.55 38.55 -13.33
N GLU A 40 -28.09 37.34 -13.11
CA GLU A 40 -29.49 37.13 -12.76
C GLU A 40 -29.81 37.78 -11.41
N LEU A 41 -29.00 37.53 -10.38
CA LEU A 41 -29.11 38.18 -9.06
C LEU A 41 -29.07 39.71 -9.16
N LEU A 42 -28.13 40.27 -9.94
CA LEU A 42 -28.04 41.71 -10.18
C LEU A 42 -29.29 42.27 -10.88
N SER A 43 -29.86 41.53 -11.83
CA SER A 43 -31.09 41.93 -12.54
C SER A 43 -32.32 41.98 -11.63
N LEU A 44 -32.30 41.20 -10.54
CA LEU A 44 -33.32 41.19 -9.50
C LEU A 44 -33.06 42.23 -8.40
N GLY A 45 -31.95 42.98 -8.49
CA GLY A 45 -31.53 43.94 -7.46
C GLY A 45 -31.03 43.28 -6.17
N LEU A 46 -30.60 42.01 -6.26
CA LEU A 46 -29.99 41.23 -5.19
C LEU A 46 -28.47 41.19 -5.42
N ASP A 47 -27.81 42.33 -5.28
CA ASP A 47 -26.35 42.38 -5.35
C ASP A 47 -25.71 41.74 -4.11
N LYS A 48 -24.39 41.61 -4.15
CA LYS A 48 -23.65 40.90 -3.11
C LYS A 48 -23.78 41.61 -1.76
N GLU A 49 -23.67 42.94 -1.74
CA GLU A 49 -23.80 43.74 -0.53
C GLU A 49 -25.20 43.59 0.08
N THR A 50 -26.25 43.59 -0.75
CA THR A 50 -27.65 43.39 -0.32
C THR A 50 -27.86 42.00 0.28
N LEU A 51 -27.37 40.95 -0.37
CA LEU A 51 -27.46 39.58 0.13
C LEU A 51 -26.66 39.38 1.43
N ASP A 52 -25.43 39.90 1.50
CA ASP A 52 -24.62 39.84 2.72
C ASP A 52 -25.30 40.59 3.89
N ALA A 53 -26.02 41.69 3.62
CA ALA A 53 -26.80 42.42 4.63
C ALA A 53 -28.03 41.64 5.11
N LEU A 54 -28.75 40.98 4.18
CA LEU A 54 -29.88 40.10 4.48
C LEU A 54 -29.45 38.94 5.39
N TRP A 55 -28.34 38.26 5.08
CA TRP A 55 -27.82 37.16 5.90
C TRP A 55 -27.37 37.60 7.30
N LYS A 56 -26.86 38.82 7.48
CA LYS A 56 -26.47 39.33 8.81
C LYS A 56 -27.66 39.55 9.74
N HIS A 57 -28.82 39.93 9.20
CA HIS A 57 -30.03 40.12 10.01
C HIS A 57 -30.65 38.79 10.43
N VAL A 58 -30.49 37.74 9.59
CA VAL A 58 -30.85 36.35 9.94
C VAL A 58 -30.02 35.80 11.11
N GLY A 59 -28.71 36.11 11.15
CA GLY A 59 -27.80 35.60 12.17
C GLY A 59 -27.80 36.34 13.52
N SER A 60 -28.61 37.40 13.66
CA SER A 60 -28.67 38.26 14.86
C SER A 60 -29.91 38.03 15.74
N GLY A 61 -30.81 37.11 15.36
CA GLY A 61 -31.93 36.67 16.20
C GLY A 61 -31.50 35.57 17.16
N ASP A 62 -31.94 35.67 18.42
CA ASP A 62 -31.54 34.81 19.54
C ASP A 62 -31.49 33.31 19.21
N SER A 63 -30.46 32.66 19.76
CA SER A 63 -30.30 31.21 19.70
C SER A 63 -31.13 30.57 20.80
N ASP A 64 -32.32 30.07 20.45
CA ASP A 64 -33.07 29.20 21.36
C ASP A 64 -32.40 27.83 21.49
N ALA A 65 -32.34 27.35 22.73
CA ALA A 65 -31.55 26.21 23.18
C ALA A 65 -32.05 24.82 22.72
N ASP A 66 -32.99 24.73 21.76
CA ASP A 66 -33.66 23.47 21.40
C ASP A 66 -33.43 23.00 19.95
N GLY A 67 -32.44 23.55 19.24
CA GLY A 67 -31.95 22.95 17.98
C GLY A 67 -32.94 22.89 16.80
N ARG A 68 -34.10 23.56 16.91
CA ARG A 68 -34.97 23.84 15.76
C ARG A 68 -34.45 25.08 15.04
N ILE A 69 -34.23 24.96 13.74
CA ILE A 69 -33.83 26.06 12.87
C ILE A 69 -34.95 27.11 12.92
N SER A 70 -34.70 28.25 13.58
CA SER A 70 -35.59 29.41 13.51
C SER A 70 -35.82 29.77 12.04
N ASP A 71 -37.07 30.04 11.67
CA ASP A 71 -37.51 30.30 10.30
C ASP A 71 -36.83 31.59 9.79
N GLY A 72 -35.67 31.42 9.16
CA GLY A 72 -34.78 32.52 8.81
C GLY A 72 -35.34 33.35 7.67
N LEU A 73 -35.20 34.68 7.77
CA LEU A 73 -35.61 35.67 6.76
C LEU A 73 -35.11 35.38 5.33
N LEU A 74 -34.01 34.62 5.19
CA LEU A 74 -33.43 34.19 3.92
C LEU A 74 -32.95 32.73 4.01
N GLN A 75 -33.38 31.87 3.09
CA GLN A 75 -32.95 30.47 3.04
C GLN A 75 -32.57 30.06 1.62
N TYR A 76 -31.43 29.36 1.47
CA TYR A 76 -31.05 28.69 0.22
C TYR A 76 -31.08 27.17 0.42
N THR A 77 -32.17 26.54 -0.01
CA THR A 77 -32.37 25.10 0.12
C THR A 77 -32.10 24.40 -1.19
N VAL A 78 -31.73 23.12 -1.06
CA VAL A 78 -31.61 22.19 -2.17
C VAL A 78 -32.51 21.02 -1.83
N GLU A 79 -33.60 20.87 -2.57
CA GLU A 79 -34.46 19.71 -2.46
C GLU A 79 -33.84 18.55 -3.26
N ASP A 80 -33.79 17.37 -2.62
CA ASP A 80 -33.22 16.13 -3.16
C ASP A 80 -34.28 15.04 -3.06
N GLY A 81 -34.88 14.67 -4.19
CA GLY A 81 -35.83 13.57 -4.29
C GLY A 81 -35.28 12.46 -5.18
N GLU A 82 -35.45 11.20 -4.80
CA GLU A 82 -35.01 10.04 -5.61
C GLU A 82 -35.63 10.02 -7.03
N THR A 83 -36.73 10.76 -7.24
CA THR A 83 -37.40 10.95 -8.54
C THR A 83 -37.62 12.43 -8.91
N VAL A 84 -37.39 13.37 -8.00
CA VAL A 84 -37.66 14.82 -8.18
C VAL A 84 -36.34 15.55 -8.37
N ASN A 85 -36.25 16.36 -9.42
CA ASN A 85 -35.03 17.06 -9.83
C ASN A 85 -34.35 17.84 -8.70
N PHE A 86 -33.02 17.94 -8.76
CA PHE A 86 -32.22 18.83 -7.92
C PHE A 86 -32.62 20.28 -8.24
N THR A 87 -33.40 20.90 -7.36
CA THR A 87 -33.89 22.27 -7.52
C THR A 87 -33.41 23.12 -6.36
N PRO A 88 -32.40 23.98 -6.59
CA PRO A 88 -32.07 25.01 -5.63
C PRO A 88 -33.21 26.03 -5.53
N LYS A 89 -33.51 26.50 -4.32
CA LYS A 89 -34.53 27.53 -4.07
C LYS A 89 -33.98 28.60 -3.14
N LEU A 90 -34.18 29.86 -3.52
CA LEU A 90 -33.94 31.01 -2.66
C LEU A 90 -35.29 31.50 -2.12
N THR A 91 -35.49 31.42 -0.82
CA THR A 91 -36.73 31.82 -0.15
C THR A 91 -36.49 33.06 0.70
N ILE A 92 -37.35 34.07 0.55
CA ILE A 92 -37.32 35.34 1.30
C ILE A 92 -38.63 35.49 2.07
N VAL A 93 -38.57 35.74 3.36
CA VAL A 93 -39.77 36.00 4.17
C VAL A 93 -40.24 37.44 3.96
N VAL A 94 -41.55 37.62 3.72
CA VAL A 94 -42.20 38.92 3.52
C VAL A 94 -43.35 39.14 4.50
N ASP A 95 -43.57 40.39 4.86
CA ASP A 95 -44.68 40.87 5.66
C ASP A 95 -46.03 40.54 4.98
N PRO A 96 -46.98 39.93 5.71
CA PRO A 96 -48.26 39.48 5.16
C PRO A 96 -49.24 40.61 4.80
N HIS A 97 -49.04 41.84 5.28
CA HIS A 97 -49.96 42.96 5.06
C HIS A 97 -49.56 43.86 3.89
N ASP A 98 -48.26 44.06 3.65
CA ASP A 98 -47.79 44.96 2.57
C ASP A 98 -46.85 44.29 1.55
N GLY A 99 -46.51 43.01 1.77
CA GLY A 99 -45.60 42.24 0.93
C GLY A 99 -44.16 42.78 0.92
N SER A 100 -43.78 43.64 1.88
CA SER A 100 -42.40 44.06 2.05
C SER A 100 -41.58 42.95 2.68
N PRO A 101 -40.34 42.70 2.24
CA PRO A 101 -39.43 41.81 2.96
C PRO A 101 -39.17 42.38 4.35
N LEU A 102 -39.41 41.57 5.38
CA LEU A 102 -39.33 41.98 6.79
C LEU A 102 -37.89 42.51 7.04
N ASP A 103 -37.76 43.74 7.54
CA ASP A 103 -36.50 44.38 7.97
C ASP A 103 -35.36 44.59 6.94
N ALA A 104 -35.59 44.45 5.64
CA ALA A 104 -34.53 44.62 4.64
C ALA A 104 -34.47 46.05 4.04
N TRP A 105 -33.30 46.71 4.18
CA TRP A 105 -32.92 47.97 3.49
C TRP A 105 -32.71 47.74 1.98
N LEU A 106 -33.72 47.21 1.30
CA LEU A 106 -33.69 46.99 -0.13
C LEU A 106 -33.93 48.30 -0.88
N SER A 107 -33.28 48.42 -2.04
CA SER A 107 -33.57 49.53 -2.95
C SER A 107 -35.07 49.55 -3.31
N PRO A 108 -35.66 50.73 -3.60
CA PRO A 108 -37.06 50.83 -4.03
C PRO A 108 -37.39 49.92 -5.23
N ASP A 109 -36.43 49.71 -6.12
CA ASP A 109 -36.57 48.84 -7.30
C ASP A 109 -36.55 47.35 -6.90
N THR A 110 -35.62 46.92 -6.04
CA THR A 110 -35.57 45.54 -5.51
C THR A 110 -36.87 45.19 -4.76
N ARG A 111 -37.38 46.11 -3.92
CA ARG A 111 -38.64 45.92 -3.19
C ARG A 111 -39.83 45.79 -4.14
N ARG A 112 -39.85 46.57 -5.24
CA ARG A 112 -40.89 46.48 -6.27
C ARG A 112 -40.85 45.13 -6.99
N ILE A 113 -39.66 44.62 -7.30
CA ILE A 113 -39.47 43.31 -7.97
C ILE A 113 -39.93 42.17 -7.06
N LEU A 114 -39.50 42.15 -5.80
CA LEU A 114 -39.91 41.12 -4.83
C LEU A 114 -41.41 41.15 -4.54
N ARG A 115 -42.02 42.35 -4.42
CA ARG A 115 -43.49 42.49 -4.30
C ARG A 115 -44.23 41.96 -5.53
N ARG A 116 -43.69 42.17 -6.73
CA ARG A 116 -44.28 41.62 -7.97
C ARG A 116 -44.21 40.09 -7.97
N LEU A 117 -43.08 39.51 -7.55
CA LEU A 117 -42.91 38.07 -7.43
C LEU A 117 -43.87 37.47 -6.39
N ALA A 118 -43.98 38.09 -5.21
CA ALA A 118 -44.92 37.69 -4.15
C ALA A 118 -46.39 37.65 -4.64
N ARG A 119 -46.80 38.65 -5.43
CA ARG A 119 -48.15 38.74 -6.02
C ARG A 119 -48.40 37.70 -7.11
N SER A 120 -47.37 37.30 -7.86
CA SER A 120 -47.50 36.20 -8.83
C SER A 120 -47.54 34.82 -8.17
N SER A 121 -46.96 34.68 -6.98
CA SER A 121 -46.96 33.44 -6.21
C SER A 121 -48.27 33.18 -5.47
N ASN A 122 -49.01 34.25 -5.08
CA ASN A 122 -50.32 34.17 -4.41
C ASN A 122 -51.40 34.98 -5.15
N PRO A 123 -52.20 34.37 -6.04
CA PRO A 123 -53.24 35.06 -6.80
C PRO A 123 -54.53 35.37 -6.01
N SER A 124 -54.54 35.24 -4.68
CA SER A 124 -55.78 35.14 -3.90
C SER A 124 -56.02 36.28 -2.90
N ILE A 125 -55.70 37.54 -3.21
CA ILE A 125 -56.24 38.69 -2.44
C ILE A 125 -56.52 39.84 -3.40
N ASP A 126 -57.66 39.77 -4.08
CA ASP A 126 -58.33 40.95 -4.60
C ASP A 126 -59.83 40.76 -4.44
N HIS A 127 -60.39 41.24 -3.32
CA HIS A 127 -61.75 41.78 -3.32
C HIS A 127 -62.09 42.58 -2.06
N ASN A 128 -62.64 43.78 -2.32
CA ASN A 128 -63.50 44.60 -1.48
C ASN A 128 -62.86 45.63 -0.55
N GLN A 129 -62.47 46.76 -1.14
CA GLN A 129 -62.86 48.06 -0.60
C GLN A 129 -63.79 48.76 -1.59
N ARG A 130 -65.11 48.66 -1.33
CA ARG A 130 -66.06 49.69 -1.74
C ARG A 130 -66.73 50.21 -0.48
N GLN A 131 -66.75 51.53 -0.44
CA GLN A 131 -67.31 52.41 0.57
C GLN A 131 -68.78 52.07 0.86
N ASP A 132 -69.20 52.18 2.11
CA ASP A 132 -70.41 52.92 2.42
C ASP A 132 -70.36 53.54 3.82
N GLU A 133 -70.88 54.76 3.89
CA GLU A 133 -70.78 55.70 5.00
C GLU A 133 -71.90 55.50 6.06
N SER A 134 -71.50 55.52 7.33
CA SER A 134 -72.23 56.15 8.47
C SER A 134 -73.60 55.61 8.95
N PRO A 135 -74.13 56.05 10.12
CA PRO A 135 -73.48 56.58 11.33
C PRO A 135 -74.12 56.11 12.67
N HIS A 136 -73.54 56.57 13.78
CA HIS A 136 -74.05 56.57 15.18
C HIS A 136 -73.70 55.30 15.98
N GLY A 137 -73.20 55.35 17.21
CA GLY A 137 -72.98 56.47 18.11
C GLY A 137 -72.79 55.89 19.51
N ARG A 138 -71.63 56.17 20.11
CA ARG A 138 -71.46 56.50 21.53
C ARG A 138 -72.16 55.60 22.57
N THR A 139 -71.34 54.89 23.36
CA THR A 139 -71.04 55.23 24.78
C THR A 139 -70.88 53.98 25.65
N ARG A 140 -69.67 53.87 26.21
CA ARG A 140 -69.27 53.43 27.57
C ARG A 140 -70.28 52.60 28.37
N LEU A 141 -69.77 51.58 29.07
CA LEU A 141 -69.66 51.63 30.53
C LEU A 141 -68.67 50.60 31.07
N TYR A 142 -67.94 51.07 32.08
CA TYR A 142 -66.93 50.41 32.90
C TYR A 142 -67.56 49.41 33.89
N ASN A 143 -66.76 48.41 34.28
CA ASN A 143 -66.56 47.81 35.61
C ASN A 143 -66.71 46.27 35.60
N HIS A 144 -66.04 45.46 36.43
CA HIS A 144 -64.82 45.53 37.25
C HIS A 144 -64.77 44.13 37.91
N ARG A 145 -63.61 43.42 37.89
CA ARG A 145 -63.18 42.31 38.81
C ARG A 145 -64.13 41.08 38.96
N ASN A 146 -63.72 39.82 38.84
CA ASN A 146 -62.80 39.08 39.75
C ASN A 146 -62.71 37.59 39.32
N SER A 147 -61.65 36.92 39.80
CA SER A 147 -61.52 35.48 40.13
C SER A 147 -61.65 34.39 39.07
N GLU A 148 -60.48 33.80 38.80
CA GLU A 148 -60.13 32.37 38.87
C GLU A 148 -60.99 31.29 38.20
N SER A 149 -60.26 30.46 37.46
CA SER A 149 -60.49 29.06 37.05
C SER A 149 -61.24 28.81 35.75
N GLY A 150 -60.55 28.10 34.84
CA GLY A 150 -61.18 27.17 33.92
C GLY A 150 -61.29 27.60 32.46
N GLN A 151 -60.29 27.20 31.68
CA GLN A 151 -60.39 26.68 30.29
C GLN A 151 -60.56 27.67 29.12
N SER A 152 -59.67 27.42 28.14
CA SER A 152 -59.75 27.67 26.70
C SER A 152 -59.90 29.12 26.20
N LEU A 153 -58.78 29.71 25.78
CA LEU A 153 -58.63 30.63 24.65
C LEU A 153 -57.15 30.48 24.21
N ASP A 154 -56.83 29.82 23.09
CA ASP A 154 -56.77 30.40 21.74
C ASP A 154 -56.14 31.80 21.70
N ASN A 155 -55.09 31.89 20.88
CA ASN A 155 -54.38 33.08 20.41
C ASN A 155 -53.27 33.65 21.32
N GLU A 156 -52.04 33.18 21.10
CA GLU A 156 -50.94 34.11 20.84
C GLU A 156 -50.56 33.99 19.36
N ASP A 157 -50.64 35.14 18.70
CA ASP A 157 -50.55 35.36 17.26
C ASP A 157 -49.22 34.86 16.64
N GLY A 158 -49.24 33.62 16.15
CA GLY A 158 -48.33 33.21 15.09
C GLY A 158 -48.83 33.79 13.77
N HIS A 159 -48.50 35.04 13.46
CA HIS A 159 -48.72 35.57 12.11
C HIS A 159 -48.08 34.60 11.10
N PRO A 160 -48.83 34.06 10.12
CA PRO A 160 -48.24 33.23 9.09
C PRO A 160 -47.29 34.10 8.27
N LEU A 161 -46.00 33.89 8.48
CA LEU A 161 -44.94 34.51 7.69
C LEU A 161 -45.12 34.07 6.23
N ASN A 162 -45.37 35.01 5.33
CA ASN A 162 -45.48 34.70 3.90
C ASN A 162 -44.06 34.54 3.33
N THR A 163 -43.78 33.41 2.68
CA THR A 163 -42.49 33.16 2.02
C THR A 163 -42.59 33.36 0.52
N VAL A 164 -41.66 34.11 -0.07
CA VAL A 164 -41.55 34.29 -1.54
C VAL A 164 -40.40 33.46 -2.05
N GLU A 165 -40.69 32.55 -2.97
CA GLU A 165 -39.67 31.84 -3.75
C GLU A 165 -39.14 32.77 -4.86
N VAL A 166 -37.83 32.94 -4.91
CA VAL A 166 -37.13 33.64 -5.98
C VAL A 166 -36.62 32.59 -6.98
N PRO A 167 -37.25 32.44 -8.16
CA PRO A 167 -36.85 31.43 -9.13
C PRO A 167 -35.57 31.89 -9.82
N LEU A 168 -34.44 31.31 -9.41
CA LEU A 168 -33.17 31.44 -10.11
C LEU A 168 -33.07 30.29 -11.13
N THR A 169 -32.82 30.64 -12.39
CA THR A 169 -32.72 29.68 -13.50
C THR A 169 -31.25 29.31 -13.77
N ALA A 170 -30.33 30.27 -13.60
CA ALA A 170 -28.93 30.05 -13.90
C ALA A 170 -28.22 29.22 -12.83
N ASP A 171 -28.71 29.23 -11.57
CA ASP A 171 -28.14 28.41 -10.50
C ASP A 171 -28.58 26.95 -10.65
N SER A 172 -29.83 26.71 -11.06
CA SER A 172 -30.35 25.42 -11.46
C SER A 172 -29.49 24.79 -12.55
N GLU A 173 -29.10 25.56 -13.59
CA GLU A 173 -28.17 25.08 -14.62
C GLU A 173 -26.78 24.75 -14.07
N PHE A 174 -26.24 25.58 -13.17
CA PHE A 174 -24.95 25.34 -12.51
C PHE A 174 -24.96 24.02 -11.75
N PHE A 175 -25.97 23.81 -10.90
CA PHE A 175 -26.03 22.64 -10.04
C PHE A 175 -26.43 21.36 -10.78
N GLN A 176 -27.32 21.43 -11.77
CA GLN A 176 -27.60 20.27 -12.64
C GLN A 176 -26.36 19.84 -13.42
N THR A 177 -25.57 20.82 -13.90
CA THR A 177 -24.29 20.54 -14.56
C THR A 177 -23.30 19.90 -13.58
N LEU A 178 -23.18 20.44 -12.37
CA LEU A 178 -22.30 19.91 -11.33
C LEU A 178 -22.70 18.48 -10.91
N ARG A 179 -23.99 18.22 -10.69
CA ARG A 179 -24.52 16.90 -10.34
C ARG A 179 -24.21 15.86 -11.41
N ARG A 180 -24.44 16.20 -12.69
CA ARG A 180 -24.10 15.31 -13.81
C ARG A 180 -22.60 15.02 -13.86
N GLU A 181 -21.74 16.03 -13.71
CA GLU A 181 -20.29 15.85 -13.71
C GLU A 181 -19.81 14.99 -12.53
N LEU A 182 -20.42 15.15 -11.34
CA LEU A 182 -20.12 14.32 -10.18
C LEU A 182 -20.60 12.88 -10.33
N ALA A 183 -21.79 12.66 -10.91
CA ALA A 183 -22.28 11.32 -11.22
C ALA A 183 -21.35 10.60 -12.20
N CYS A 184 -20.93 11.26 -13.29
CA CYS A 184 -19.96 10.69 -14.22
C CYS A 184 -18.60 10.37 -13.55
N LEU A 185 -18.16 11.18 -12.58
CA LEU A 185 -16.95 10.89 -11.80
C LEU A 185 -17.12 9.69 -10.87
N ASP A 186 -18.30 9.51 -10.29
CA ASP A 186 -18.61 8.37 -9.42
C ASP A 186 -18.65 7.07 -10.24
N ASP A 187 -19.34 7.08 -11.38
CA ASP A 187 -19.39 5.96 -12.34
C ASP A 187 -17.97 5.55 -12.79
N LEU A 188 -17.13 6.53 -13.13
CA LEU A 188 -15.74 6.30 -13.52
C LEU A 188 -14.94 5.67 -12.37
N GLN A 189 -15.07 6.19 -11.14
CA GLN A 189 -14.37 5.67 -9.98
C GLN A 189 -14.79 4.24 -9.65
N GLN A 190 -16.08 3.95 -9.73
CA GLN A 190 -16.61 2.61 -9.50
C GLN A 190 -16.09 1.62 -10.55
N ALA A 191 -16.08 2.02 -11.84
CA ALA A 191 -15.55 1.21 -12.92
C ALA A 191 -14.05 0.92 -12.76
N GLU A 192 -13.25 1.94 -12.41
CA GLU A 192 -11.80 1.78 -12.21
C GLU A 192 -11.49 0.96 -10.95
N TYR A 193 -12.27 1.12 -9.86
CA TYR A 193 -12.13 0.27 -8.68
C TYR A 193 -12.45 -1.21 -9.00
N ALA A 194 -13.53 -1.46 -9.75
CA ALA A 194 -13.88 -2.81 -10.17
C ALA A 194 -12.76 -3.44 -11.01
N ARG A 195 -12.17 -2.67 -11.92
CA ARG A 195 -11.01 -3.08 -12.73
C ARG A 195 -9.78 -3.38 -11.87
N LEU A 196 -9.46 -2.54 -10.90
CA LEU A 196 -8.36 -2.78 -9.95
C LEU A 196 -8.60 -4.06 -9.14
N LYS A 197 -9.83 -4.26 -8.65
CA LYS A 197 -10.21 -5.47 -7.91
C LYS A 197 -10.04 -6.73 -8.75
N GLU A 198 -10.42 -6.69 -10.03
CA GLU A 198 -10.21 -7.81 -10.94
C GLU A 198 -8.71 -8.10 -11.16
N GLU A 199 -7.90 -7.06 -11.36
CA GLU A 199 -6.44 -7.20 -11.52
C GLU A 199 -5.77 -7.78 -10.26
N ILE A 200 -6.22 -7.38 -9.06
CA ILE A 200 -5.78 -7.95 -7.79
C ILE A 200 -6.16 -9.43 -7.68
N ALA A 201 -7.39 -9.80 -8.04
CA ALA A 201 -7.84 -11.20 -8.03
C ALA A 201 -7.05 -12.08 -9.02
N ARG A 202 -6.73 -11.55 -10.21
CA ARG A 202 -5.87 -12.21 -11.20
C ARG A 202 -4.46 -12.42 -10.65
N LEU A 203 -3.86 -11.40 -10.03
CA LEU A 203 -2.57 -11.53 -9.35
C LEU A 203 -2.61 -12.59 -8.26
N GLY A 204 -3.64 -12.59 -7.43
CA GLY A 204 -3.83 -13.60 -6.38
C GLY A 204 -3.86 -15.01 -6.95
N THR A 205 -4.55 -15.22 -8.08
CA THR A 205 -4.59 -16.52 -8.78
C THR A 205 -3.20 -16.96 -9.26
N GLN A 206 -2.42 -16.04 -9.83
CA GLN A 206 -1.04 -16.33 -10.27
C GLN A 206 -0.14 -16.74 -9.09
N LEU A 207 -0.26 -16.05 -7.95
CA LEU A 207 0.54 -16.35 -6.77
C LEU A 207 0.12 -17.65 -6.08
N ARG A 208 -1.18 -17.98 -6.06
CA ARG A 208 -1.67 -19.28 -5.57
C ARG A 208 -1.12 -20.42 -6.41
N ALA A 209 -1.12 -20.29 -7.74
CA ALA A 209 -0.53 -21.27 -8.65
C ALA A 209 0.98 -21.44 -8.40
N LEU A 210 1.71 -20.33 -8.24
CA LEU A 210 3.13 -20.34 -7.90
C LEU A 210 3.40 -21.08 -6.58
N ARG A 211 2.61 -20.79 -5.53
CA ARG A 211 2.72 -21.43 -4.22
C ARG A 211 2.38 -22.92 -4.26
N ALA A 212 1.39 -23.32 -5.06
CA ALA A 212 0.99 -24.71 -5.21
C ALA A 212 2.05 -25.57 -5.92
N SER A 213 2.89 -24.95 -6.77
CA SER A 213 3.94 -25.64 -7.49
C SER A 213 5.00 -26.22 -6.55
N LYS A 214 5.26 -27.53 -6.69
CA LYS A 214 6.23 -28.26 -5.84
C LYS A 214 7.69 -28.12 -6.29
N SER A 215 7.94 -27.45 -7.40
CA SER A 215 9.27 -27.33 -8.00
C SER A 215 10.28 -26.63 -7.07
N ARG A 216 11.57 -26.90 -7.25
CA ARG A 216 12.62 -26.22 -6.48
C ARG A 216 12.71 -24.73 -6.83
N ARG A 217 12.40 -24.37 -8.08
CA ARG A 217 12.40 -23.00 -8.57
C ARG A 217 11.27 -22.19 -7.95
N SER A 218 10.03 -22.69 -8.02
CA SER A 218 8.86 -22.03 -7.43
C SER A 218 9.03 -21.74 -5.94
N LYS A 219 9.64 -22.66 -5.17
CA LYS A 219 9.96 -22.41 -3.75
C LYS A 219 10.90 -21.22 -3.54
N LYS A 220 11.91 -21.05 -4.40
CA LYS A 220 12.81 -19.89 -4.35
C LYS A 220 12.10 -18.61 -4.80
N GLU A 221 11.19 -18.71 -5.76
CA GLU A 221 10.39 -17.56 -6.22
C GLU A 221 9.37 -17.12 -5.17
N VAL A 222 8.76 -18.05 -4.42
CA VAL A 222 7.92 -17.75 -3.25
C VAL A 222 8.72 -16.99 -2.17
N GLU A 223 9.97 -17.39 -1.92
CA GLU A 223 10.86 -16.66 -1.01
C GLU A 223 11.15 -15.24 -1.52
N ALA A 224 11.42 -15.09 -2.82
CA ALA A 224 11.62 -13.78 -3.42
C ALA A 224 10.37 -12.90 -3.28
N TRP A 225 9.18 -13.46 -3.52
CA TRP A 225 7.91 -12.76 -3.32
C TRP A 225 7.63 -12.39 -1.87
N ARG A 226 7.99 -13.25 -0.90
CA ARG A 226 7.91 -12.91 0.51
C ARG A 226 8.69 -11.64 0.79
N ARG A 227 9.92 -11.55 0.28
CA ARG A 227 10.74 -10.34 0.45
C ARG A 227 10.18 -9.12 -0.26
N ILE A 228 9.56 -9.29 -1.43
CA ILE A 228 8.86 -8.19 -2.13
C ILE A 228 7.71 -7.65 -1.29
N PHE A 229 6.90 -8.53 -0.69
CA PHE A 229 5.79 -8.15 0.17
C PHE A 229 6.23 -7.51 1.48
N GLU A 230 7.33 -7.98 2.07
CA GLU A 230 7.94 -7.33 3.23
C GLU A 230 8.37 -5.89 2.89
N LEU A 231 9.14 -5.71 1.81
CA LEU A 231 9.53 -4.37 1.35
C LEU A 231 8.34 -3.46 1.04
N TYR A 232 7.26 -4.02 0.49
CA TYR A 232 6.05 -3.27 0.18
C TYR A 232 5.28 -2.85 1.43
N THR A 233 5.17 -3.76 2.41
CA THR A 233 4.48 -3.49 3.68
C THR A 233 5.26 -2.44 4.48
N ASP A 234 6.59 -2.58 4.56
CA ASP A 234 7.47 -1.62 5.23
C ASP A 234 7.45 -0.23 4.59
N ALA A 235 7.20 -0.15 3.28
CA ALA A 235 7.15 1.13 2.57
C ALA A 235 5.87 1.93 2.85
N GLU A 236 4.79 1.29 3.34
CA GLU A 236 3.56 1.97 3.75
C GLU A 236 3.04 2.97 2.70
N VAL A 237 2.97 2.51 1.43
CA VAL A 237 2.84 3.39 0.26
C VAL A 237 1.58 4.25 0.30
N PHE A 238 0.42 3.67 0.63
CA PHE A 238 -0.87 4.38 0.57
C PHE A 238 -1.49 4.65 1.94
N LEU A 239 -1.05 3.94 2.98
CA LEU A 239 -1.55 4.05 4.34
C LEU A 239 -0.37 4.10 5.30
N SER A 240 -0.31 5.13 6.15
CA SER A 240 0.67 5.24 7.23
C SER A 240 0.12 4.61 8.51
N SER A 241 0.97 3.87 9.23
CA SER A 241 0.69 3.42 10.60
C SER A 241 1.30 4.32 11.67
N HIS A 242 2.08 5.34 11.29
CA HIS A 242 2.75 6.21 12.25
C HIS A 242 1.78 7.17 12.93
N GLU A 243 1.95 7.40 14.23
CA GLU A 243 1.07 8.24 15.05
C GLU A 243 0.87 9.65 14.49
N ALA A 244 1.92 10.24 13.90
CA ALA A 244 1.89 11.62 13.41
C ALA A 244 1.09 11.82 12.11
N ASP A 245 1.00 10.79 11.25
CA ASP A 245 0.37 10.88 9.92
C ASP A 245 -0.52 9.66 9.60
N ALA A 246 -1.07 9.03 10.64
CA ALA A 246 -1.87 7.82 10.54
C ALA A 246 -3.05 7.98 9.56
N GLY A 247 -3.22 6.99 8.68
CA GLY A 247 -4.31 6.95 7.72
C GLY A 247 -3.86 7.08 6.26
N ALA A 248 -4.79 7.49 5.40
CA ALA A 248 -4.57 7.53 3.95
C ALA A 248 -3.59 8.66 3.56
N ARG A 249 -2.55 8.29 2.81
CA ARG A 249 -1.58 9.24 2.26
C ARG A 249 -2.15 9.97 1.05
N ASP A 250 -1.77 11.24 0.90
CA ASP A 250 -2.04 11.97 -0.33
C ASP A 250 -1.20 11.45 -1.50
N ALA A 251 -1.55 11.84 -2.73
CA ALA A 251 -0.88 11.37 -3.93
C ALA A 251 0.62 11.70 -3.96
N THR A 252 1.06 12.79 -3.33
CA THR A 252 2.47 13.20 -3.36
C THR A 252 3.30 12.32 -2.42
N HIS A 253 2.82 12.13 -1.19
CA HIS A 253 3.46 11.25 -0.22
C HIS A 253 3.45 9.80 -0.72
N ALA A 254 2.32 9.32 -1.25
CA ALA A 254 2.24 7.97 -1.80
C ALA A 254 3.18 7.76 -3.00
N GLN A 255 3.34 8.75 -3.88
CA GLN A 255 4.32 8.69 -4.98
C GLN A 255 5.75 8.57 -4.48
N ASN A 256 6.10 9.32 -3.43
CA ASN A 256 7.44 9.29 -2.84
C ASN A 256 7.71 7.92 -2.18
N GLN A 257 6.78 7.41 -1.38
CA GLN A 257 6.91 6.09 -0.76
C GLN A 257 6.96 4.96 -1.80
N PHE A 258 6.18 5.06 -2.87
CA PHE A 258 6.24 4.09 -3.97
C PHE A 258 7.60 4.11 -4.67
N GLN A 259 8.23 5.29 -4.80
CA GLN A 259 9.58 5.39 -5.33
C GLN A 259 10.61 4.73 -4.39
N VAL A 260 10.52 4.98 -3.08
CA VAL A 260 11.37 4.33 -2.07
C VAL A 260 11.25 2.81 -2.13
N PHE A 261 10.02 2.30 -2.27
CA PHE A 261 9.77 0.88 -2.49
C PHE A 261 10.46 0.36 -3.76
N ASN A 262 10.29 1.04 -4.90
CA ASN A 262 10.90 0.64 -6.17
C ASN A 262 12.43 0.65 -6.12
N ASP A 263 13.02 1.65 -5.48
CA ASP A 263 14.48 1.75 -5.31
C ASP A 263 15.01 0.61 -4.43
N SER A 264 14.30 0.31 -3.34
CA SER A 264 14.61 -0.82 -2.44
C SER A 264 14.48 -2.16 -3.16
N LEU A 265 13.44 -2.33 -3.98
CA LEU A 265 13.22 -3.51 -4.81
C LEU A 265 14.34 -3.69 -5.84
N ALA A 266 14.74 -2.62 -6.54
CA ALA A 266 15.80 -2.66 -7.53
C ALA A 266 17.16 -2.99 -6.88
N ALA A 267 17.46 -2.41 -5.71
CA ALA A 267 18.66 -2.73 -4.95
C ALA A 267 18.67 -4.20 -4.51
N HIS A 268 17.52 -4.73 -4.07
CA HIS A 268 17.37 -6.12 -3.69
C HIS A 268 17.55 -7.08 -4.88
N GLN A 269 16.97 -6.76 -6.04
CA GLN A 269 17.11 -7.54 -7.27
C GLN A 269 18.55 -7.62 -7.76
N LYS A 270 19.35 -6.56 -7.58
CA LYS A 270 20.79 -6.57 -7.90
C LYS A 270 21.60 -7.48 -6.98
N LYS A 271 21.23 -7.58 -5.71
CA LYS A 271 21.92 -8.42 -4.69
C LYS A 271 21.52 -9.90 -4.78
N THR A 272 20.35 -10.20 -5.33
CA THR A 272 19.79 -11.55 -5.31
C THR A 272 20.27 -12.37 -6.51
N VAL A 273 20.85 -13.55 -6.25
CA VAL A 273 21.32 -14.48 -7.30
C VAL A 273 20.16 -15.15 -8.05
N VAL A 274 18.98 -15.24 -7.42
CA VAL A 274 17.79 -15.87 -7.99
C VAL A 274 17.00 -14.87 -8.82
N LYS A 275 16.99 -15.08 -10.15
CA LYS A 275 16.10 -14.34 -11.06
C LYS A 275 14.72 -14.98 -11.08
N LEU A 276 13.68 -14.14 -11.03
CA LEU A 276 12.30 -14.57 -11.23
C LEU A 276 12.13 -15.19 -12.63
N GLY A 277 11.32 -16.23 -12.74
CA GLY A 277 10.87 -16.77 -14.03
C GLY A 277 9.89 -15.86 -14.75
N GLN A 278 9.51 -16.24 -15.96
CA GLN A 278 8.65 -15.43 -16.81
C GLN A 278 7.30 -15.14 -16.14
N GLU A 279 6.59 -16.17 -15.67
CA GLU A 279 5.30 -16.02 -15.00
C GLU A 279 5.39 -15.18 -13.72
N ALA A 280 6.43 -15.40 -12.91
CA ALA A 280 6.66 -14.63 -11.69
C ALA A 280 6.99 -13.16 -11.98
N ASN A 281 7.72 -12.86 -13.06
CA ASN A 281 7.92 -11.48 -13.52
C ASN A 281 6.63 -10.84 -14.02
N VAL A 282 5.80 -11.58 -14.76
CA VAL A 282 4.47 -11.07 -15.19
C VAL A 282 3.61 -10.71 -13.98
N ALA A 283 3.61 -11.55 -12.95
CA ALA A 283 2.92 -11.25 -11.69
C ALA A 283 3.51 -10.01 -11.00
N LEU A 284 4.84 -9.84 -10.99
CA LEU A 284 5.49 -8.65 -10.42
C LEU A 284 5.13 -7.38 -11.20
N SER A 285 5.19 -7.43 -12.53
CA SER A 285 4.76 -6.31 -13.37
C SER A 285 3.29 -5.95 -13.14
N ARG A 286 2.41 -6.94 -12.99
CA ARG A 286 1.00 -6.72 -12.64
C ARG A 286 0.86 -6.06 -11.27
N PHE A 287 1.58 -6.53 -10.26
CA PHE A 287 1.61 -5.94 -8.93
C PHE A 287 2.03 -4.46 -8.97
N LEU A 288 3.13 -4.14 -9.67
CA LEU A 288 3.57 -2.76 -9.83
C LEU A 288 2.54 -1.90 -10.58
N GLN A 289 1.91 -2.46 -11.62
CA GLN A 289 0.89 -1.74 -12.40
C GLN A 289 -0.36 -1.43 -11.57
N ILE A 290 -0.80 -2.33 -10.69
CA ILE A 290 -1.92 -2.08 -9.76
C ILE A 290 -1.61 -0.86 -8.89
N ASN A 291 -0.41 -0.78 -8.33
CA ASN A 291 0.02 0.34 -7.49
C ASN A 291 0.12 1.66 -8.28
N VAL A 292 0.66 1.64 -9.49
CA VAL A 292 0.71 2.81 -10.37
C VAL A 292 -0.70 3.30 -10.72
N ASN A 293 -1.61 2.39 -11.04
CA ASN A 293 -2.99 2.73 -11.37
C ASN A 293 -3.73 3.32 -10.16
N LEU A 294 -3.55 2.74 -8.96
CA LEU A 294 -4.11 3.26 -7.73
C LEU A 294 -3.60 4.69 -7.45
N LEU A 295 -2.30 4.92 -7.60
CA LEU A 295 -1.70 6.24 -7.42
C LEU A 295 -2.25 7.28 -8.41
N ARG A 296 -2.40 6.89 -9.68
CA ARG A 296 -3.02 7.72 -10.72
C ARG A 296 -4.46 8.08 -10.36
N LEU A 297 -5.22 7.12 -9.83
CA LEU A 297 -6.61 7.31 -9.41
C LEU A 297 -6.73 8.26 -8.22
N ILE A 298 -5.92 8.06 -7.17
CA ILE A 298 -5.86 8.96 -6.00
C ILE A 298 -5.54 10.39 -6.46
N ARG A 299 -4.53 10.56 -7.31
CA ARG A 299 -4.14 11.87 -7.85
C ARG A 299 -5.26 12.54 -8.65
N PHE A 300 -5.94 11.78 -9.51
CA PHE A 300 -7.07 12.28 -10.29
C PHE A 300 -8.22 12.72 -9.38
N GLN A 301 -8.55 11.93 -8.35
CA GLN A 301 -9.58 12.27 -7.38
C GLN A 301 -9.24 13.53 -6.58
N GLU A 302 -7.99 13.67 -6.10
CA GLU A 302 -7.56 14.86 -5.36
C GLU A 302 -7.67 16.15 -6.17
N ILE A 303 -7.29 16.10 -7.45
CA ILE A 303 -7.39 17.23 -8.38
C ILE A 303 -8.85 17.62 -8.58
N ASN A 304 -9.75 16.65 -8.79
CA ASN A 304 -11.19 16.90 -8.91
C ASN A 304 -11.82 17.40 -7.60
N ARG A 305 -11.47 16.83 -6.44
CA ARG A 305 -11.92 17.28 -5.11
C ARG A 305 -11.49 18.73 -4.85
N THR A 306 -10.28 19.09 -5.25
CA THR A 306 -9.78 20.47 -5.14
C THR A 306 -10.55 21.40 -6.05
N ALA A 307 -10.85 20.98 -7.29
CA ALA A 307 -11.66 21.75 -8.23
C ALA A 307 -13.08 21.97 -7.71
N LEU A 308 -13.73 20.92 -7.17
CA LEU A 308 -15.04 20.98 -6.52
C LEU A 308 -15.05 22.01 -5.38
N ASN A 309 -14.11 21.89 -4.45
CA ASN A 309 -14.00 22.83 -3.33
C ASN A 309 -13.79 24.27 -3.80
N LYS A 310 -12.96 24.48 -4.83
CA LYS A 310 -12.69 25.82 -5.36
C LYS A 310 -13.82 26.38 -6.19
N ILE A 311 -14.62 25.56 -6.87
CA ILE A 311 -15.78 26.03 -7.64
C ILE A 311 -16.92 26.40 -6.69
N MET A 312 -17.16 25.60 -5.64
CA MET A 312 -18.14 25.90 -4.59
C MET A 312 -17.77 27.17 -3.81
N LYS A 313 -16.51 27.31 -3.37
CA LYS A 313 -16.04 28.57 -2.74
C LYS A 313 -16.19 29.78 -3.68
N LYS A 314 -16.09 29.59 -4.99
CA LYS A 314 -16.27 30.68 -5.97
C LYS A 314 -17.75 31.02 -6.16
N PHE A 315 -18.63 30.02 -6.15
CA PHE A 315 -20.08 30.20 -6.20
C PHE A 315 -20.51 31.10 -5.04
N ASP A 316 -20.24 30.70 -3.80
CA ASP A 316 -20.62 31.48 -2.60
C ASP A 316 -20.03 32.89 -2.62
N LYS A 317 -18.73 33.02 -2.95
CA LYS A 317 -18.07 34.35 -2.95
C LYS A 317 -18.70 35.33 -3.95
N ARG A 318 -19.27 34.84 -5.05
CA ARG A 318 -19.83 35.68 -6.11
C ARG A 318 -21.34 35.89 -6.03
N THR A 319 -22.03 34.96 -5.37
CA THR A 319 -23.49 34.95 -5.30
C THR A 319 -24.02 35.28 -3.91
N ALA A 320 -23.18 35.18 -2.86
CA ALA A 320 -23.60 35.32 -1.46
C ALA A 320 -24.76 34.39 -1.07
N LEU A 321 -25.00 33.29 -1.79
CA LEU A 321 -26.08 32.35 -1.49
C LEU A 321 -25.71 31.29 -0.43
N HIS A 322 -24.44 31.25 0.01
CA HIS A 322 -23.92 30.30 1.01
C HIS A 322 -24.28 28.83 0.75
N ALA A 323 -24.40 28.45 -0.51
CA ALA A 323 -24.87 27.14 -0.95
C ALA A 323 -23.92 25.99 -0.58
N LYS A 324 -22.64 26.26 -0.29
CA LYS A 324 -21.65 25.19 -0.06
C LYS A 324 -22.04 24.21 1.05
N SER A 325 -22.65 24.64 2.15
CA SER A 325 -22.99 23.74 3.26
C SER A 325 -24.20 22.85 2.96
N SER A 326 -25.27 23.43 2.39
CA SER A 326 -26.48 22.69 1.99
C SER A 326 -26.19 21.74 0.82
N VAL A 327 -25.45 22.23 -0.18
CA VAL A 327 -25.04 21.46 -1.35
C VAL A 327 -24.04 20.37 -0.98
N ALA A 328 -23.06 20.63 -0.12
CA ALA A 328 -22.11 19.58 0.29
C ALA A 328 -22.84 18.38 0.90
N ARG A 329 -23.85 18.63 1.76
CA ARG A 329 -24.63 17.56 2.40
C ARG A 329 -25.44 16.72 1.43
N SER A 330 -26.09 17.35 0.43
CA SER A 330 -26.84 16.61 -0.60
C SER A 330 -25.90 15.90 -1.57
N LEU A 331 -24.85 16.58 -2.05
CA LEU A 331 -23.88 15.98 -2.97
C LEU A 331 -23.11 14.79 -2.36
N THR A 332 -22.79 14.81 -1.06
CA THR A 332 -22.14 13.67 -0.38
C THR A 332 -23.02 12.44 -0.29
N LYS A 333 -24.36 12.57 -0.32
CA LYS A 333 -25.26 11.42 -0.38
C LYS A 333 -25.23 10.76 -1.76
N THR A 334 -25.13 11.56 -2.81
CA THR A 334 -25.18 11.09 -4.20
C THR A 334 -23.85 10.60 -4.76
N SER A 335 -22.70 10.94 -4.14
CA SER A 335 -21.37 10.48 -4.60
C SER A 335 -20.52 9.99 -3.42
N PRO A 336 -20.70 8.74 -2.97
CA PRO A 336 -20.06 8.19 -1.77
C PRO A 336 -18.54 8.01 -1.90
N PHE A 337 -17.98 7.88 -3.11
CA PHE A 337 -16.62 7.38 -3.33
C PHE A 337 -15.46 8.39 -3.20
N MET A 338 -15.65 9.54 -2.56
CA MET A 338 -14.59 10.56 -2.48
C MET A 338 -13.38 10.12 -1.61
N VAL A 339 -12.22 9.90 -2.28
CA VAL A 339 -10.81 9.76 -1.82
C VAL A 339 -10.49 8.78 -0.69
N GLU A 340 -11.09 8.92 0.50
CA GLU A 340 -10.64 8.19 1.68
C GLU A 340 -11.00 6.70 1.66
N ASP A 341 -12.12 6.35 1.04
CA ASP A 341 -12.60 4.97 1.04
C ASP A 341 -11.90 4.11 -0.02
N LEU A 342 -11.42 4.70 -1.11
CA LEU A 342 -10.90 3.92 -2.24
C LEU A 342 -9.49 3.38 -2.00
N ALA A 343 -8.58 4.21 -1.48
CA ALA A 343 -7.24 3.77 -1.12
C ALA A 343 -7.30 2.70 -0.03
N LYS A 344 -8.10 2.93 1.02
CA LYS A 344 -8.36 1.97 2.11
C LYS A 344 -8.94 0.67 1.57
N ALA A 345 -10.00 0.73 0.76
CA ALA A 345 -10.64 -0.46 0.18
C ALA A 345 -9.70 -1.24 -0.73
N THR A 346 -8.88 -0.56 -1.54
CA THR A 346 -7.91 -1.23 -2.44
C THR A 346 -6.79 -1.88 -1.64
N CYS A 347 -6.22 -1.17 -0.65
CA CYS A 347 -5.21 -1.73 0.26
C CYS A 347 -5.75 -2.93 1.04
N PHE A 348 -6.98 -2.85 1.54
CA PHE A 348 -7.65 -3.98 2.18
C PHE A 348 -7.75 -5.18 1.23
N THR A 349 -8.20 -4.94 0.00
CA THR A 349 -8.31 -5.99 -1.03
C THR A 349 -6.94 -6.60 -1.35
N ILE A 350 -5.87 -5.80 -1.46
CA ILE A 350 -4.50 -6.31 -1.65
C ILE A 350 -4.06 -7.16 -0.45
N SER A 351 -4.31 -6.71 0.77
CA SER A 351 -3.96 -7.46 1.97
C SER A 351 -4.67 -8.81 2.04
N GLU A 352 -5.97 -8.82 1.78
CA GLU A 352 -6.80 -10.03 1.85
C GLU A 352 -6.53 -11.01 0.70
N GLU A 353 -6.47 -10.53 -0.54
CA GLU A 353 -6.40 -11.39 -1.73
C GLU A 353 -4.97 -11.72 -2.19
N VAL A 354 -3.97 -10.91 -1.82
CA VAL A 354 -2.60 -11.02 -2.32
C VAL A 354 -1.60 -11.30 -1.21
N LEU A 355 -1.54 -10.44 -0.19
CA LEU A 355 -0.53 -10.59 0.88
C LEU A 355 -0.76 -11.86 1.72
N SER A 356 -2.02 -12.24 1.96
CA SER A 356 -2.38 -13.45 2.69
C SER A 356 -1.93 -14.76 2.02
N ILE A 357 -1.70 -14.75 0.70
CA ILE A 357 -1.33 -15.95 -0.07
C ILE A 357 0.06 -16.44 0.34
N ILE A 358 1.01 -15.51 0.55
CA ILE A 358 2.39 -15.82 0.91
C ILE A 358 2.61 -15.40 2.36
N PRO A 359 2.63 -16.37 3.31
CA PRO A 359 2.76 -16.07 4.72
C PRO A 359 4.05 -15.28 5.00
N GLN A 360 3.92 -14.18 5.73
CA GLN A 360 5.03 -13.35 6.19
C GLN A 360 5.60 -13.91 7.49
N LEU A 361 6.90 -13.75 7.71
CA LEU A 361 7.55 -14.28 8.92
C LEU A 361 7.07 -13.56 10.18
N ASN A 362 6.82 -12.25 10.08
CA ASN A 362 6.44 -11.36 11.18
C ASN A 362 5.17 -11.82 11.91
N ASP A 363 4.22 -12.44 11.21
CA ASP A 363 2.96 -12.94 11.77
C ASP A 363 3.16 -14.17 12.69
N TYR A 364 4.34 -14.80 12.66
CA TYR A 364 4.64 -16.03 13.39
C TYR A 364 5.81 -15.88 14.37
N LEU A 365 6.19 -14.65 14.71
CA LEU A 365 7.24 -14.39 15.69
C LEU A 365 6.74 -14.62 17.12
N CYS A 366 7.65 -15.07 17.97
CA CYS A 366 7.41 -15.22 19.41
C CYS A 366 7.53 -13.84 20.06
N PRO A 367 6.53 -13.35 20.80
CA PRO A 367 6.57 -12.02 21.43
C PRO A 367 7.68 -11.84 22.47
N ILE A 368 8.24 -12.94 23.00
CA ILE A 368 9.30 -12.90 24.01
C ILE A 368 10.68 -12.74 23.38
N CYS A 369 10.96 -13.48 22.30
CA CYS A 369 12.29 -13.54 21.70
C CYS A 369 12.36 -12.97 20.27
N PHE A 370 11.26 -12.42 19.75
CA PHE A 370 11.15 -11.81 18.41
C PHE A 370 11.70 -12.67 17.27
N SER A 371 11.58 -13.98 17.42
CA SER A 371 12.07 -14.99 16.48
C SER A 371 10.96 -16.00 16.25
N ILE A 372 10.99 -16.72 15.13
CA ILE A 372 9.92 -17.66 14.74
C ILE A 372 9.48 -18.55 15.92
N SER A 373 8.17 -18.64 16.12
CA SER A 373 7.53 -19.38 17.21
C SER A 373 7.65 -20.89 17.01
N TRP A 374 8.88 -21.40 17.11
CA TRP A 374 9.20 -22.78 16.80
C TRP A 374 8.78 -23.73 17.93
N LYS A 375 8.07 -24.80 17.57
CA LYS A 375 7.26 -25.63 18.49
C LYS A 375 6.39 -24.72 19.38
N PRO A 376 5.44 -24.00 18.78
CA PRO A 376 4.64 -23.01 19.49
C PRO A 376 3.75 -23.68 20.52
N VAL A 377 3.78 -23.20 21.75
CA VAL A 377 2.97 -23.65 22.88
C VAL A 377 1.79 -22.70 23.02
N LYS A 378 0.57 -23.20 22.85
CA LYS A 378 -0.67 -22.46 23.01
C LYS A 378 -1.15 -22.57 24.45
N LEU A 379 -1.15 -21.45 25.16
CA LEU A 379 -1.68 -21.37 26.51
C LEU A 379 -3.22 -21.45 26.51
N ARG A 380 -3.82 -21.75 27.67
CA ARG A 380 -5.30 -21.73 27.81
C ARG A 380 -5.91 -20.39 27.43
N CYS A 381 -5.21 -19.29 27.75
CA CYS A 381 -5.61 -17.92 27.41
C CYS A 381 -5.56 -17.62 25.90
N GLY A 382 -5.10 -18.56 25.07
CA GLY A 382 -5.04 -18.44 23.61
C GLY A 382 -3.71 -17.90 23.05
N HIS A 383 -2.86 -17.30 23.89
CA HIS A 383 -1.57 -16.76 23.47
C HIS A 383 -0.53 -17.86 23.15
N LEU A 384 0.35 -17.57 22.19
CA LEU A 384 1.32 -18.49 21.61
C LEU A 384 2.76 -18.01 21.85
N PHE A 385 3.64 -18.91 22.27
CA PHE A 385 5.07 -18.65 22.47
C PHE A 385 5.92 -19.83 21.98
N CYS A 386 7.20 -19.61 21.63
CA CYS A 386 8.08 -20.74 21.29
C CYS A 386 8.37 -21.62 22.52
N ILE A 387 8.62 -22.91 22.30
CA ILE A 387 8.86 -23.88 23.39
C ILE A 387 9.98 -23.44 24.34
N ARG A 388 11.05 -22.84 23.82
CA ARG A 388 12.19 -22.42 24.63
C ARG A 388 11.81 -21.30 25.60
N CYS A 389 11.08 -20.29 25.12
CA CYS A 389 10.61 -19.21 25.99
C CYS A 389 9.64 -19.73 27.05
N MET A 390 8.78 -20.70 26.70
CA MET A 390 7.88 -21.32 27.69
C MET A 390 8.65 -22.03 28.80
N VAL A 391 9.64 -22.87 28.44
CA VAL A 391 10.49 -23.58 29.41
C VAL A 391 11.26 -22.62 30.31
N VAL A 392 11.75 -21.50 29.76
CA VAL A 392 12.45 -20.47 30.55
C VAL A 392 11.49 -19.84 31.57
N LEU A 393 10.29 -19.43 31.16
CA LEU A 393 9.30 -18.85 32.09
C LEU A 393 8.92 -19.81 33.22
N GLN A 394 8.70 -21.09 32.91
CA GLN A 394 8.37 -22.11 33.91
C GLN A 394 9.50 -22.34 34.92
N ARG A 395 10.77 -22.29 34.46
CA ARG A 395 11.93 -22.44 35.35
C ARG A 395 12.20 -21.21 36.21
N GLU A 396 11.83 -20.03 35.74
CA GLU A 396 11.87 -18.79 36.49
C GLU A 396 10.65 -18.62 37.41
N GLU A 397 9.77 -19.63 37.50
CA GLU A 397 8.54 -19.61 38.30
C GLU A 397 7.61 -18.42 37.94
N LYS A 398 7.65 -17.99 36.68
CA LYS A 398 6.75 -16.95 36.14
C LYS A 398 5.49 -17.63 35.60
N ASP A 399 4.45 -17.61 36.41
CA ASP A 399 3.12 -18.20 36.19
C ASP A 399 2.19 -17.38 35.27
N HIS A 400 2.40 -16.07 35.19
CA HIS A 400 1.57 -15.15 34.41
C HIS A 400 1.96 -15.11 32.91
N CYS A 401 0.94 -15.09 32.04
CA CYS A 401 1.12 -14.88 30.61
C CYS A 401 1.72 -13.48 30.32
N PRO A 402 2.79 -13.35 29.51
CA PRO A 402 3.39 -12.05 29.20
C PRO A 402 2.48 -11.07 28.45
N LEU A 403 1.40 -11.55 27.82
CA LEU A 403 0.48 -10.72 27.03
C LEU A 403 -0.77 -10.31 27.82
N CYS A 404 -1.50 -11.27 28.39
CA CYS A 404 -2.75 -10.99 29.12
C CYS A 404 -2.63 -11.05 30.65
N ARG A 405 -1.47 -11.46 31.19
CA ARG A 405 -1.24 -11.63 32.63
C ARG A 405 -2.13 -12.67 33.31
N GLU A 406 -2.75 -13.58 32.56
CA GLU A 406 -3.48 -14.70 33.15
C GLU A 406 -2.52 -15.78 33.67
N GLU A 407 -2.83 -16.41 34.81
CA GLU A 407 -2.04 -17.49 35.42
C GLU A 407 -2.24 -18.82 34.68
N VAL A 408 -1.46 -19.03 33.63
CA VAL A 408 -1.62 -20.19 32.71
C VAL A 408 -0.30 -20.83 32.30
N VAL A 409 0.85 -20.26 32.68
CA VAL A 409 2.17 -20.72 32.21
C VAL A 409 2.57 -22.06 32.85
N MET A 410 2.32 -22.24 34.15
CA MET A 410 2.75 -23.44 34.89
C MET A 410 2.01 -24.71 34.47
N GLU A 411 0.85 -24.56 33.84
CA GLU A 411 0.03 -25.69 33.38
C GLU A 411 0.39 -26.16 31.97
N ALA A 412 1.20 -25.38 31.25
CA ALA A 412 1.56 -25.67 29.87
C ALA A 412 2.48 -26.90 29.81
N THR A 413 2.06 -27.90 29.05
CA THR A 413 2.82 -29.15 28.84
C THR A 413 3.09 -29.39 27.36
N GLU A 414 3.75 -30.49 27.02
CA GLU A 414 3.97 -30.90 25.63
C GLU A 414 2.65 -31.01 24.82
N LYS A 415 1.53 -31.31 25.48
CA LYS A 415 0.21 -31.40 24.85
C LYS A 415 -0.30 -30.06 24.31
N ASN A 416 0.20 -28.95 24.85
CA ASN A 416 -0.16 -27.60 24.42
C ASN A 416 0.57 -27.16 23.15
N ILE A 417 1.46 -27.98 22.59
CA ILE A 417 2.16 -27.68 21.34
C ILE A 417 1.17 -27.73 20.17
N ASP A 418 1.05 -26.63 19.42
CA ASP A 418 0.21 -26.56 18.23
C ASP A 418 0.89 -27.31 17.07
N GLN A 419 0.54 -28.58 16.90
CA GLN A 419 1.09 -29.45 15.86
C GLN A 419 0.72 -29.02 14.44
N ALA A 420 -0.44 -28.37 14.26
CA ALA A 420 -0.83 -27.84 12.96
C ALA A 420 0.11 -26.69 12.57
N LEU A 421 0.36 -25.78 13.51
CA LEU A 421 1.29 -24.68 13.30
C LEU A 421 2.74 -25.18 13.14
N VAL A 422 3.18 -26.21 13.87
CA VAL A 422 4.50 -26.85 13.63
C VAL A 422 4.65 -27.32 12.18
N LYS A 423 3.66 -28.06 11.66
CA LYS A 423 3.67 -28.55 10.27
C LYS A 423 3.71 -27.39 9.27
N PHE A 424 2.92 -26.35 9.54
CA PHE A 424 2.87 -25.15 8.72
C PHE A 424 4.23 -24.42 8.68
N LEU A 425 4.85 -24.16 9.84
CA LEU A 425 6.14 -23.47 9.93
C LEU A 425 7.26 -24.28 9.24
N LYS A 426 7.29 -25.61 9.44
CA LYS A 426 8.23 -26.50 8.72
C LYS A 426 8.10 -26.42 7.21
N SER A 427 6.89 -26.21 6.70
CA SER A 427 6.64 -26.18 5.26
C SER A 427 7.03 -24.83 4.65
N ASN A 428 6.63 -23.73 5.30
CA ASN A 428 6.71 -22.38 4.73
C ASN A 428 8.00 -21.61 5.10
N PHE A 429 8.65 -21.92 6.23
CA PHE A 429 9.80 -21.18 6.80
C PHE A 429 10.96 -22.11 7.19
N LYS A 430 11.39 -22.96 6.25
CA LYS A 430 12.35 -24.06 6.52
C LYS A 430 13.67 -23.59 7.12
N THR A 431 14.21 -22.49 6.60
CA THR A 431 15.50 -21.92 7.02
C THR A 431 15.42 -21.41 8.45
N ASP A 432 14.39 -20.60 8.74
CA ASP A 432 14.17 -19.98 10.05
C ASP A 432 13.88 -21.03 11.12
N VAL A 433 13.07 -22.04 10.78
CA VAL A 433 12.79 -23.19 11.65
C VAL A 433 14.06 -23.97 11.99
N ARG A 434 14.91 -24.25 10.99
CA ARG A 434 16.17 -24.99 11.22
C ARG A 434 17.11 -24.21 12.11
N GLU A 435 17.25 -22.92 11.85
CA GLU A 435 18.10 -22.04 12.65
C GLU A 435 17.57 -21.93 14.09
N LYS A 436 16.26 -21.74 14.27
CA LYS A 436 15.65 -21.70 15.59
C LYS A 436 15.73 -23.05 16.34
N GLN A 437 15.58 -24.17 15.64
CA GLN A 437 15.77 -25.50 16.24
C GLN A 437 17.22 -25.66 16.73
N ARG A 438 18.21 -25.25 15.93
CA ARG A 438 19.63 -25.27 16.32
C ARG A 438 19.87 -24.42 17.58
N GLN A 439 19.32 -23.21 17.62
CA GLN A 439 19.41 -22.34 18.80
C GLN A 439 18.78 -22.99 20.05
N ASN A 440 17.62 -23.63 19.89
CA ASN A 440 16.95 -24.32 20.99
C ASN A 440 17.77 -25.52 21.51
N GLU A 441 18.40 -26.29 20.62
CA GLU A 441 19.28 -27.42 21.00
C GLU A 441 20.53 -26.95 21.74
N ILE A 442 21.14 -25.84 21.30
CA ILE A 442 22.27 -25.22 21.99
C ILE A 442 21.86 -24.79 23.39
N ALA A 443 20.75 -24.05 23.50
CA ALA A 443 20.26 -23.55 24.77
C ALA A 443 19.90 -24.70 25.74
N ALA A 444 19.27 -25.77 25.25
CA ALA A 444 19.00 -26.97 26.05
C ALA A 444 20.27 -27.68 26.50
N GLY A 445 21.30 -27.74 25.65
CA GLY A 445 22.59 -28.30 26.02
C GLY A 445 23.31 -27.45 27.08
N ILE A 446 23.23 -26.12 27.00
CA ILE A 446 23.75 -25.22 28.04
C ILE A 446 23.01 -25.44 29.36
N ASP A 447 21.69 -25.61 29.32
CA ASP A 447 20.92 -25.87 30.54
C ASP A 447 21.31 -27.19 31.21
N GLN A 448 21.63 -28.22 30.41
CA GLN A 448 21.94 -29.56 30.90
C GLN A 448 23.41 -29.71 31.33
N TRP A 449 24.34 -29.04 30.63
CA TRP A 449 25.79 -29.25 30.78
C TRP A 449 26.57 -27.98 31.14
N GLY A 450 25.87 -26.85 31.34
CA GLY A 450 26.47 -25.55 31.65
C GLY A 450 27.09 -24.84 30.44
N ALA A 451 27.70 -23.68 30.69
CA ALA A 451 28.29 -22.81 29.65
C ALA A 451 29.42 -23.49 28.83
N ALA A 452 30.04 -24.55 29.35
CA ALA A 452 31.08 -25.31 28.64
C ALA A 452 30.58 -25.99 27.34
N TYR A 453 29.26 -26.18 27.19
CA TYR A 453 28.66 -26.79 26.00
C TYR A 453 28.79 -25.93 24.74
N GLU A 454 28.78 -24.60 24.87
CA GLU A 454 28.90 -23.68 23.73
C GLU A 454 30.29 -23.78 23.05
N HIS A 455 31.34 -23.91 23.86
CA HIS A 455 32.72 -24.07 23.40
C HIS A 455 32.94 -25.39 22.63
N ALA A 456 32.33 -26.49 23.07
CA ALA A 456 32.46 -27.79 22.43
C ALA A 456 31.80 -27.86 21.04
N GLN A 457 30.74 -27.09 20.79
CA GLN A 457 30.08 -27.07 19.47
C GLN A 457 30.86 -26.24 18.44
N MET A 458 31.49 -25.12 18.85
CA MET A 458 32.47 -24.40 18.03
C MET A 458 33.68 -25.28 17.68
N GLN A 459 34.10 -26.16 18.61
CA GLN A 459 35.24 -27.07 18.44
C GLN A 459 34.99 -28.11 17.32
N LYS A 460 33.75 -28.60 17.15
CA LYS A 460 33.38 -29.56 16.07
C LYS A 460 33.54 -28.97 14.66
N CYS A 461 33.24 -27.68 14.46
CA CYS A 461 33.34 -27.03 13.15
C CYS A 461 34.80 -26.86 12.70
N ILE A 462 35.72 -26.68 13.65
CA ILE A 462 37.15 -26.42 13.39
C ILE A 462 37.93 -27.73 13.18
N VAL A 463 37.60 -28.81 13.91
CA VAL A 463 38.17 -30.15 13.65
C VAL A 463 37.83 -30.63 12.23
N ILE A 464 36.63 -30.31 11.73
CA ILE A 464 36.26 -30.61 10.34
C ILE A 464 37.11 -29.78 9.35
N GLN A 465 37.36 -28.50 9.64
CA GLN A 465 38.19 -27.62 8.80
C GLN A 465 39.65 -28.11 8.71
N THR A 466 40.24 -28.56 9.82
CA THR A 466 41.63 -29.04 9.85
C THR A 466 41.78 -30.42 9.21
N VAL A 467 40.82 -31.32 9.41
CA VAL A 467 40.80 -32.65 8.75
C VAL A 467 40.72 -32.51 7.22
N VAL A 468 40.02 -31.50 6.69
CA VAL A 468 39.94 -31.24 5.24
C VAL A 468 41.31 -30.82 4.66
N SER A 469 42.08 -29.96 5.36
CA SER A 469 43.42 -29.56 4.90
C SER A 469 44.39 -30.75 4.88
N PHE A 470 44.40 -31.58 5.92
CA PHE A 470 45.25 -32.78 5.93
C PHE A 470 44.77 -33.86 4.94
N ALA A 471 43.46 -34.03 4.75
CA ALA A 471 42.90 -34.95 3.77
C ALA A 471 43.32 -34.59 2.34
N GLY A 472 43.21 -33.33 1.93
CA GLY A 472 43.61 -32.91 0.58
C GLY A 472 45.07 -33.21 0.24
N LEU A 473 45.97 -33.18 1.24
CA LEU A 473 47.39 -33.49 1.05
C LEU A 473 47.59 -34.99 0.79
N TYR A 474 46.93 -35.83 1.59
CA TYR A 474 47.05 -37.29 1.52
C TYR A 474 46.23 -37.94 0.40
N THR A 475 45.09 -37.36 0.02
CA THR A 475 44.19 -37.97 -0.98
C THR A 475 44.37 -37.41 -2.38
N ILE A 476 44.90 -36.19 -2.54
CA ILE A 476 45.05 -35.54 -3.85
C ILE A 476 46.53 -35.38 -4.20
N ILE A 477 47.28 -34.66 -3.38
CA ILE A 477 48.65 -34.23 -3.73
C ILE A 477 49.64 -35.40 -3.72
N ILE A 478 49.68 -36.20 -2.64
CA ILE A 478 50.59 -37.35 -2.52
C ILE A 478 50.34 -38.41 -3.60
N PRO A 479 49.10 -38.81 -3.92
CA PRO A 479 48.83 -39.76 -5.00
C PRO A 479 49.22 -39.23 -6.38
N ILE A 480 48.98 -37.95 -6.67
CA ILE A 480 49.39 -37.34 -7.95
C ILE A 480 50.91 -37.37 -8.10
N LEU A 481 51.65 -36.97 -7.06
CA LEU A 481 53.12 -36.99 -7.08
C LEU A 481 53.68 -38.42 -7.21
N ARG A 482 53.13 -39.40 -6.47
CA ARG A 482 53.68 -40.77 -6.43
C ARG A 482 53.22 -41.69 -7.56
N LYS A 483 51.98 -41.58 -8.04
CA LYS A 483 51.43 -42.47 -9.08
C LYS A 483 51.52 -41.90 -10.49
N ALA A 484 51.41 -40.57 -10.65
CA ALA A 484 51.38 -39.96 -11.98
C ALA A 484 52.76 -39.46 -12.45
N ASN A 485 53.78 -39.48 -11.57
CA ASN A 485 55.17 -39.07 -11.87
C ASN A 485 55.24 -37.68 -12.54
N ILE A 486 54.37 -36.77 -12.09
CA ILE A 486 54.30 -35.39 -12.56
C ILE A 486 55.28 -34.58 -11.71
N ASN A 487 56.34 -34.08 -12.35
CA ASN A 487 57.28 -33.16 -11.71
C ASN A 487 56.76 -31.72 -11.86
N PRO A 488 56.61 -30.97 -10.76
CA PRO A 488 56.15 -29.59 -10.83
C PRO A 488 57.22 -28.72 -11.51
N SER A 489 56.77 -27.80 -12.37
CA SER A 489 57.65 -26.94 -13.18
C SER A 489 58.52 -25.98 -12.37
N ASN A 490 58.09 -25.61 -11.16
CA ASN A 490 58.86 -24.85 -10.18
C ASN A 490 58.81 -25.56 -8.82
N GLU A 491 59.71 -26.52 -8.63
CA GLU A 491 59.77 -27.37 -7.43
C GLU A 491 59.93 -26.55 -6.14
N VAL A 492 60.78 -25.52 -6.15
CA VAL A 492 61.07 -24.71 -4.96
C VAL A 492 59.82 -23.97 -4.49
N ALA A 493 59.08 -23.34 -5.41
CA ALA A 493 57.83 -22.67 -5.09
C ALA A 493 56.77 -23.65 -4.59
N PHE A 494 56.62 -24.79 -5.26
CA PHE A 494 55.64 -25.81 -4.93
C PHE A 494 55.85 -26.41 -3.52
N TYR A 495 57.08 -26.84 -3.20
CA TYR A 495 57.39 -27.38 -1.88
C TYR A 495 57.32 -26.33 -0.77
N SER A 496 57.69 -25.07 -1.05
CA SER A 496 57.53 -23.95 -0.12
C SER A 496 56.05 -23.73 0.25
N MET A 497 55.14 -23.84 -0.72
CA MET A 497 53.70 -23.69 -0.49
C MET A 497 53.11 -24.85 0.33
N LEU A 498 53.58 -26.08 0.08
CA LEU A 498 53.18 -27.24 0.88
C LEU A 498 53.66 -27.17 2.33
N VAL A 499 54.92 -26.79 2.54
CA VAL A 499 55.49 -26.60 3.88
C VAL A 499 54.77 -25.46 4.60
N SER A 500 54.53 -24.34 3.92
CA SER A 500 53.77 -23.22 4.47
C SER A 500 52.35 -23.63 4.86
N SER A 501 51.66 -24.42 4.03
CA SER A 501 50.34 -24.97 4.37
C SER A 501 50.39 -25.86 5.62
N LEU A 502 51.34 -26.79 5.69
CA LEU A 502 51.47 -27.72 6.80
C LEU A 502 51.80 -27.00 8.13
N VAL A 503 52.72 -26.04 8.07
CA VAL A 503 53.15 -25.24 9.22
C VAL A 503 52.02 -24.33 9.70
N THR A 504 51.31 -23.65 8.79
CA THR A 504 50.17 -22.79 9.16
C THR A 504 48.99 -23.59 9.71
N ALA A 505 48.73 -24.81 9.20
CA ALA A 505 47.75 -25.71 9.79
C ALA A 505 48.15 -26.17 11.21
N ALA A 506 49.41 -26.57 11.41
CA ALA A 506 49.91 -27.00 12.72
C ALA A 506 49.91 -25.86 13.75
N LEU A 507 50.36 -24.66 13.35
CA LEU A 507 50.29 -23.46 14.18
C LEU A 507 48.85 -23.05 14.48
N GLY A 508 47.94 -23.22 13.53
CA GLY A 508 46.50 -23.02 13.74
C GLY A 508 45.94 -23.88 14.88
N ILE A 509 46.43 -25.12 15.04
CA ILE A 509 46.05 -26.03 16.13
C ILE A 509 46.63 -25.56 17.47
N ILE A 510 47.91 -25.17 17.50
CA ILE A 510 48.58 -24.75 18.73
C ILE A 510 48.00 -23.43 19.26
N VAL A 511 47.82 -22.44 18.38
CA VAL A 511 47.32 -21.10 18.73
C VAL A 511 45.84 -21.13 19.11
N TYR A 512 45.08 -22.15 18.68
CA TYR A 512 43.65 -22.28 19.00
C TYR A 512 43.35 -22.22 20.50
N HIS A 513 44.17 -22.88 21.33
CA HIS A 513 43.98 -22.91 22.77
C HIS A 513 44.07 -21.54 23.44
N PHE A 514 44.70 -20.56 22.78
CA PHE A 514 44.97 -19.24 23.33
C PHE A 514 44.21 -18.13 22.60
N GLN A 515 44.01 -18.23 21.27
CA GLN A 515 43.41 -17.17 20.47
C GLN A 515 42.68 -17.70 19.21
N THR A 516 41.36 -17.80 19.31
CA THR A 516 40.49 -18.42 18.29
C THR A 516 40.47 -17.69 16.94
N ARG A 517 40.46 -16.35 16.93
CA ARG A 517 40.45 -15.55 15.69
C ARG A 517 41.73 -15.75 14.86
N THR A 518 42.88 -15.81 15.52
CA THR A 518 44.19 -16.01 14.89
C THR A 518 44.29 -17.42 14.29
N SER A 519 43.78 -18.43 15.00
CA SER A 519 43.69 -19.81 14.49
C SER A 519 42.86 -19.92 13.21
N LEU A 520 41.72 -19.21 13.11
CA LEU A 520 40.88 -19.22 11.90
C LEU A 520 41.64 -18.68 10.67
N ILE A 521 42.37 -17.58 10.85
CA ILE A 521 43.16 -16.95 9.79
C ILE A 521 44.27 -17.90 9.32
N LEU A 522 44.98 -18.56 10.25
CA LEU A 522 46.04 -19.52 9.92
C LEU A 522 45.51 -20.72 9.12
N ASN A 523 44.34 -21.26 9.49
CA ASN A 523 43.71 -22.38 8.77
C ASN A 523 43.22 -21.98 7.37
N PHE A 524 42.74 -20.74 7.20
CA PHE A 524 42.35 -20.21 5.90
C PHE A 524 43.56 -20.04 4.97
N LEU A 525 44.67 -19.51 5.49
CA LEU A 525 45.93 -19.40 4.75
C LEU A 525 46.49 -20.75 4.31
N SER A 526 46.44 -21.76 5.19
CA SER A 526 46.78 -23.15 4.85
C SER A 526 45.96 -23.67 3.67
N SER A 527 44.63 -23.48 3.73
CA SER A 527 43.71 -23.95 2.69
C SER A 527 44.00 -23.29 1.32
N ILE A 528 44.31 -21.99 1.31
CA ILE A 528 44.67 -21.25 0.11
C ILE A 528 45.98 -21.76 -0.49
N ALA A 529 47.02 -21.92 0.33
CA ALA A 529 48.32 -22.44 -0.12
C ALA A 529 48.18 -23.81 -0.78
N GLN A 530 47.31 -24.65 -0.21
CA GLN A 530 47.03 -25.98 -0.74
C GLN A 530 46.24 -25.96 -2.05
N LEU A 531 45.27 -25.06 -2.19
CA LEU A 531 44.53 -24.88 -3.44
C LEU A 531 45.47 -24.47 -4.58
N PHE A 532 46.37 -23.52 -4.35
CA PHE A 532 47.36 -23.13 -5.36
C PHE A 532 48.32 -24.26 -5.72
N ALA A 533 48.80 -25.04 -4.73
CA ALA A 533 49.64 -26.21 -5.00
C ALA A 533 48.89 -27.24 -5.88
N THR A 534 47.60 -27.48 -5.63
CA THR A 534 46.80 -28.36 -6.48
C THR A 534 46.57 -27.80 -7.89
N LEU A 535 46.38 -26.49 -8.04
CA LEU A 535 46.22 -25.85 -9.35
C LEU A 535 47.49 -25.97 -10.19
N GLN A 536 48.66 -25.75 -9.58
CA GLN A 536 49.94 -25.91 -10.26
C GLN A 536 50.15 -27.34 -10.76
N LEU A 537 49.82 -28.35 -9.95
CA LEU A 537 49.90 -29.76 -10.37
C LEU A 537 48.95 -30.07 -11.54
N VAL A 538 47.73 -29.53 -11.53
CA VAL A 538 46.77 -29.75 -12.62
C VAL A 538 47.26 -29.10 -13.91
N GLU A 539 47.85 -27.91 -13.84
CA GLU A 539 48.41 -27.22 -15.00
C GLU A 539 49.61 -27.98 -15.58
N ASP A 540 50.53 -28.43 -14.73
CA ASP A 540 51.71 -29.18 -15.14
C ASP A 540 51.33 -30.56 -15.71
N ALA A 541 50.33 -31.24 -15.12
CA ALA A 541 49.75 -32.46 -15.69
C ALA A 541 49.16 -32.23 -17.08
N GLY A 542 48.43 -31.12 -17.26
CA GLY A 542 47.86 -30.73 -18.55
C GLY A 542 48.93 -30.55 -19.62
N LYS A 543 50.04 -29.86 -19.30
CA LYS A 543 51.18 -29.69 -20.19
C LYS A 543 51.80 -31.03 -20.58
N GLN A 544 52.04 -31.91 -19.61
CA GLN A 544 52.63 -33.23 -19.85
C GLN A 544 51.75 -34.10 -20.76
N ILE A 545 50.43 -34.10 -20.54
CA ILE A 545 49.47 -34.83 -21.38
C ILE A 545 49.49 -34.29 -22.82
N THR A 546 49.54 -32.96 -23.01
CA THR A 546 49.63 -32.38 -24.36
C THR A 546 50.90 -32.77 -25.09
N THR A 547 52.04 -32.82 -24.40
CA THR A 547 53.32 -33.25 -24.99
C THR A 547 53.28 -34.72 -25.39
N GLN A 548 52.78 -35.60 -24.51
CA GLN A 548 52.64 -37.03 -24.82
C GLN A 548 51.65 -37.27 -25.97
N HIS A 549 50.56 -36.49 -26.05
CA HIS A 549 49.63 -36.60 -27.16
C HIS A 549 50.26 -36.21 -28.49
N MET A 550 51.09 -35.16 -28.52
CA MET A 550 51.86 -34.78 -29.71
C MET A 550 52.82 -35.90 -30.13
N GLU A 551 53.55 -36.50 -29.18
CA GLU A 551 54.49 -37.60 -29.45
C GLU A 551 53.78 -38.86 -30.00
N ILE A 552 52.65 -39.25 -29.40
CA ILE A 552 51.81 -40.35 -29.89
C ILE A 552 51.26 -40.05 -31.29
N SER A 553 50.85 -38.80 -31.55
CA SER A 553 50.34 -38.41 -32.87
C SER A 553 51.45 -38.48 -33.94
N HIS A 554 52.68 -38.12 -33.58
CA HIS A 554 53.84 -38.25 -34.45
C HIS A 554 54.15 -39.71 -34.76
N GLN A 555 54.25 -40.57 -33.73
CA GLN A 555 54.47 -42.00 -33.91
C GLN A 555 53.37 -42.66 -34.75
N ARG A 556 52.11 -42.25 -34.58
CA ARG A 556 50.98 -42.76 -35.39
C ARG A 556 51.10 -42.35 -36.86
N SER A 557 51.58 -41.14 -37.13
CA SER A 557 51.87 -40.68 -38.50
C SER A 557 53.00 -41.49 -39.14
N GLU A 558 54.04 -41.80 -38.36
CA GLU A 558 55.20 -42.59 -38.81
C GLU A 558 54.81 -44.04 -39.11
N ILE A 559 54.00 -44.67 -38.25
CA ILE A 559 53.41 -45.99 -38.49
C ILE A 559 52.56 -45.97 -39.77
N GLY A 560 51.71 -44.96 -39.96
CA GLY A 560 50.90 -44.83 -41.18
C GLY A 560 51.70 -44.53 -42.45
N PHE A 561 52.94 -44.05 -42.34
CA PHE A 561 53.88 -43.94 -43.46
C PHE A 561 54.48 -45.31 -43.79
N LEU A 562 54.98 -46.03 -42.78
CA LEU A 562 55.54 -47.38 -42.94
C LEU A 562 54.50 -48.39 -43.46
N GLU A 563 53.24 -48.31 -43.01
CA GLU A 563 52.16 -49.15 -43.52
C GLU A 563 51.91 -48.92 -45.02
N ARG A 564 51.98 -47.67 -45.48
CA ARG A 564 51.86 -47.34 -46.91
C ARG A 564 53.05 -47.87 -47.71
N GLU A 565 54.26 -47.71 -47.18
CA GLU A 565 55.48 -48.23 -47.81
C GLU A 565 55.45 -49.77 -47.92
N VAL A 566 54.95 -50.47 -46.90
CA VAL A 566 54.75 -51.93 -46.95
C VAL A 566 53.70 -52.34 -47.99
N VAL A 567 52.61 -51.57 -48.12
CA VAL A 567 51.59 -51.81 -49.16
C VAL A 567 52.16 -51.60 -50.56
N ASP A 568 52.95 -50.53 -50.77
CA ASP A 568 53.59 -50.23 -52.04
C ASP A 568 54.64 -51.28 -52.42
N LEU A 569 55.44 -51.75 -51.45
CA LEU A 569 56.40 -52.85 -51.66
C LEU A 569 55.70 -54.18 -51.97
N ARG A 570 54.57 -54.48 -51.33
CA ARG A 570 53.75 -55.66 -51.67
C ARG A 570 53.18 -55.55 -53.09
N ALA A 571 52.66 -54.39 -53.47
CA ALA A 571 52.17 -54.15 -54.82
C ALA A 571 53.30 -54.23 -55.87
N ALA A 572 54.52 -53.81 -55.54
CA ALA A 572 55.70 -53.97 -56.41
C ALA A 572 56.13 -55.43 -56.55
N LEU A 573 56.05 -56.22 -55.48
CA LEU A 573 56.27 -57.68 -55.51
C LEU A 573 55.22 -58.42 -56.35
N ASP A 574 53.94 -58.03 -56.24
CA ASP A 574 52.85 -58.65 -57.00
C ASP A 574 52.87 -58.26 -58.49
N ASN A 575 53.40 -57.08 -58.84
CA ASN A 575 53.62 -56.64 -60.23
C ASN A 575 54.94 -57.15 -60.83
N GLY A 576 55.82 -57.75 -60.01
CA GLY A 576 57.06 -58.40 -60.44
C GLY A 576 56.83 -59.84 -60.88
N SER A 577 56.23 -60.04 -62.06
CA SER A 577 56.22 -61.35 -62.72
C SER A 577 57.63 -61.70 -63.25
N PRO A 578 58.10 -62.95 -63.12
CA PRO A 578 59.44 -63.34 -63.53
C PRO A 578 59.53 -63.37 -65.06
N ALA A 579 60.32 -62.47 -65.63
CA ALA A 579 60.95 -62.70 -66.93
C ALA A 579 62.38 -63.18 -66.67
N ARG A 580 62.68 -64.33 -67.27
CA ARG A 580 63.97 -65.05 -67.34
C ARG A 580 65.23 -64.20 -67.21
#